data_AF-A0A024JV68-F1
#
_entry.id   AF-A0A024JV68-F1
#
_cell.length_a   1.000
_cell.length_b   1.000
_cell.length_c   1.000
_cell.angle_alpha   90.00
_cell.angle_beta   90.00
_cell.angle_gamma   90.00
#
_symmetry.space_group_name_H-M   'P 1'
#
loop_
_entity.id
_entity.type
_entity.pdbx_description
1 polymer ?
#
loop_
_entity_poly.entity_id
_entity_poly.type
_entity_poly.pdbx_seq_one_letter_code
_entity_poly.pdbx_strand_id
1 'polypeptide(L)' 'MTRSGNRQLNAALHRIAVTQIRIDGLGQAYYRKRLTDGDSSTEALRCLKRRLARVVFHHLHTDDQTRNQPCQPAAA' A
#
# COMPACT_ATOMS: atom_id res chain seq x y z
N MET A 1 -19.45 10.03 2.00
CA MET A 1 -18.10 9.86 1.41
C MET A 1 -18.20 8.85 0.28
N THR A 2 -18.04 9.32 -0.95
CA THR A 2 -18.30 8.58 -2.19
C THR A 2 -17.58 7.23 -2.19
N ARG A 3 -18.34 6.12 -2.30
CA ARG A 3 -17.81 4.76 -2.56
C ARG A 3 -17.36 4.59 -4.01
N SER A 4 -17.16 5.71 -4.72
CA SER A 4 -16.93 5.78 -6.16
C SER A 4 -15.46 6.03 -6.41
N GLY A 5 -14.79 5.00 -6.91
CA GLY A 5 -13.38 4.94 -7.27
C GLY A 5 -13.11 3.59 -7.95
N ASN A 6 -11.87 3.31 -8.34
CA ASN A 6 -11.53 2.05 -9.00
C ASN A 6 -11.79 0.86 -8.06
N ARG A 7 -12.91 0.13 -8.28
CA ARG A 7 -13.36 -0.96 -7.42
C ARG A 7 -12.38 -2.14 -7.41
N GLN A 8 -11.75 -2.42 -8.55
CA GLN A 8 -10.77 -3.50 -8.66
C GLN A 8 -9.54 -3.20 -7.82
N LEU A 9 -8.99 -1.98 -7.93
CA LEU A 9 -7.85 -1.54 -7.11
C LEU A 9 -8.17 -1.58 -5.62
N ASN A 10 -9.34 -1.06 -5.23
CA ASN A 10 -9.77 -1.09 -3.84
C ASN A 10 -9.92 -2.51 -3.29
N ALA A 11 -10.45 -3.45 -4.10
CA ALA A 11 -10.56 -4.85 -3.73
C ALA A 11 -9.18 -5.51 -3.59
N ALA A 12 -8.24 -5.23 -4.50
CA ALA A 12 -6.87 -5.73 -4.42
C ALA A 12 -6.16 -5.26 -3.15
N LEU A 13 -6.21 -3.95 -2.85
CA LEU A 13 -5.64 -3.38 -1.62
C LEU A 13 -6.27 -3.98 -0.36
N HIS A 14 -7.57 -4.24 -0.38
CA HIS A 14 -8.24 -4.89 0.74
C HIS A 14 -7.75 -6.32 0.95
N ARG A 15 -7.63 -7.11 -0.12
CA ARG A 15 -7.10 -8.49 -0.06
C ARG A 15 -5.67 -8.51 0.48
N ILE A 16 -4.79 -7.64 -0.03
CA ILE A 16 -3.41 -7.52 0.46
C ILE A 16 -3.39 -7.18 1.96
N ALA A 17 -4.21 -6.22 2.40
CA ALA A 17 -4.28 -5.83 3.81
C ALA A 17 -4.72 -6.99 4.71
N VAL A 18 -5.77 -7.74 4.31
CA VAL A 18 -6.25 -8.90 5.08
C VAL A 18 -5.19 -9.99 5.15
N THR A 19 -4.50 -10.28 4.03
CA THR A 19 -3.40 -11.24 4.00
C THR A 19 -2.25 -10.81 4.92
N GLN A 20 -1.86 -9.53 4.87
CA GLN A 20 -0.78 -9.01 5.73
C GLN A 20 -1.13 -8.97 7.22
N ILE A 21 -2.41 -8.93 7.60
CA ILE A 21 -2.83 -9.03 9.00
C ILE A 21 -2.75 -10.49 9.49
N ARG A 22 -3.00 -11.46 8.60
CA ARG A 22 -3.00 -12.90 8.94
C ARG A 22 -1.60 -13.49 9.05
N ILE A 23 -0.63 -12.94 8.33
CA ILE A 23 0.75 -13.41 8.29
C ILE A 23 1.60 -12.54 9.21
N ASP A 24 2.50 -13.16 9.95
CA ASP A 24 3.46 -12.43 10.78
C ASP A 24 4.39 -11.59 9.89
N GLY A 25 4.38 -10.28 10.11
CA GLY A 25 5.15 -9.35 9.29
C GLY A 25 4.81 -7.88 9.54
N LEU A 26 5.38 -7.00 8.71
CA LEU A 26 5.30 -5.55 8.87
C LEU A 26 3.86 -5.01 8.87
N GLY A 27 2.97 -5.61 8.08
CA GLY A 27 1.57 -5.19 8.00
C GLY A 27 0.77 -5.54 9.26
N GLN A 28 0.96 -6.75 9.80
CA GLN A 28 0.38 -7.17 11.07
C GLN A 28 0.93 -6.33 12.23
N ALA A 29 2.25 -6.13 12.29
CA ALA A 29 2.87 -5.30 13.33
C ALA A 29 2.33 -3.86 13.29
N TYR A 30 2.19 -3.27 12.10
CA TYR A 30 1.59 -1.96 11.94
C TYR A 30 0.12 -1.93 12.38
N TYR A 31 -0.68 -2.91 11.96
CA TYR A 31 -2.09 -3.01 12.35
C TYR A 31 -2.25 -3.13 13.87
N ARG A 32 -1.46 -4.00 14.52
CA ARG A 32 -1.47 -4.15 15.97
C ARG A 32 -1.04 -2.88 16.69
N LYS A 33 -0.02 -2.19 16.19
CA LYS A 33 0.38 -0.88 16.72
C LYS A 33 -0.78 0.12 16.68
N ARG A 34 -1.51 0.20 15.58
CA ARG A 34 -2.68 1.09 15.47
C ARG A 34 -3.77 0.73 16.48
N LEU A 35 -4.01 -0.57 16.71
CA LEU A 35 -4.94 -1.01 17.75
C LEU A 35 -4.48 -0.62 19.16
N THR A 36 -3.17 -0.75 19.46
CA THR A 36 -2.63 -0.34 20.76
C THR A 36 -2.66 1.17 20.95
N ASP A 37 -2.58 1.94 19.86
CA ASP A 37 -2.67 3.40 19.85
C ASP A 37 -4.14 3.90 20.01
N GLY A 38 -5.12 3.00 20.11
CA GLY A 38 -6.52 3.32 20.39
C GLY A 38 -7.44 3.37 19.18
N ASP A 39 -6.95 3.05 17.97
CA ASP A 39 -7.82 2.95 16.80
C ASP A 39 -8.76 1.74 16.90
N SER A 40 -9.97 1.89 16.37
CA SER A 40 -10.83 0.74 16.09
C SER A 40 -10.23 -0.16 15.00
N SER A 41 -10.61 -1.44 14.97
CA SER A 41 -10.21 -2.38 13.92
C SER A 41 -10.45 -1.85 12.50
N THR A 42 -11.55 -1.12 12.29
CA THR A 42 -11.90 -0.53 10.99
C THR A 42 -10.98 0.64 10.63
N GLU A 43 -10.57 1.44 11.62
CA GLU A 43 -9.63 2.55 11.43
C GLU A 43 -8.21 2.03 11.19
N ALA A 44 -7.75 1.08 12.00
CA ALA A 44 -6.46 0.42 11.83
C ALA A 44 -6.35 -0.23 10.44
N LEU A 45 -7.40 -0.95 9.99
CA LEU A 45 -7.45 -1.54 8.65
C LEU A 45 -7.44 -0.45 7.55
N ARG A 46 -8.15 0.65 7.75
CA ARG A 46 -8.16 1.77 6.80
C ARG A 46 -6.78 2.44 6.72
N CYS A 47 -6.08 2.59 7.84
CA CYS A 47 -4.70 3.09 7.90
C CYS A 47 -3.75 2.15 7.16
N LEU A 48 -3.84 0.85 7.38
CA LEU A 48 -3.03 -0.13 6.66
C LEU A 48 -3.28 -0.06 5.15
N LYS A 49 -4.53 -0.04 4.70
CA LYS A 49 -4.87 0.10 3.27
C LYS A 49 -4.31 1.40 2.65
N ARG A 50 -4.37 2.52 3.37
CA ARG A 50 -3.79 3.79 2.90
C ARG A 50 -2.27 3.71 2.78
N ARG A 51 -1.60 3.08 3.75
CA ARG A 51 -0.15 2.86 3.69
C ARG A 51 0.21 2.01 2.48
N LEU A 52 -0.52 0.92 2.24
CA LEU A 52 -0.30 0.07 1.07
C LEU A 52 -0.52 0.82 -0.25
N ALA A 53 -1.56 1.63 -0.35
CA ALA A 53 -1.81 2.44 -1.54
C ALA A 53 -0.63 3.37 -1.86
N ARG A 54 -0.06 4.03 -0.84
CA ARG A 54 1.13 4.88 -1.01
C ARG A 54 2.34 4.09 -1.47
N VAL A 55 2.62 2.95 -0.85
CA VAL A 55 3.73 2.07 -1.23
C VAL A 55 3.60 1.61 -2.68
N VAL A 56 2.43 1.10 -3.07
CA VAL A 56 2.17 0.67 -4.46
C VAL A 56 2.33 1.83 -5.43
N PHE A 57 1.79 3.00 -5.11
CA PHE A 57 1.95 4.19 -5.95
C PHE A 57 3.42 4.56 -6.14
N HIS A 58 4.22 4.59 -5.07
CA HIS A 58 5.64 4.90 -5.17
C HIS A 58 6.40 3.89 -6.03
N HIS A 59 6.13 2.58 -5.86
CA HIS A 59 6.75 1.56 -6.73
C HIS A 59 6.38 1.75 -8.20
N LEU A 60 5.08 1.89 -8.50
CA LEU A 60 4.63 2.10 -9.88
C LEU A 60 5.22 3.38 -10.49
N HIS A 61 5.33 4.45 -9.70
CA HIS A 61 5.94 5.69 -10.15
C HIS A 61 7.44 5.51 -10.39
N THR A 62 8.18 4.87 -9.49
CA THR A 62 9.60 4.56 -9.69
C THR A 62 9.83 3.70 -10.92
N ASP A 63 8.98 2.69 -11.14
CA ASP A 63 9.06 1.82 -12.32
C ASP A 63 8.79 2.62 -13.61
N ASP A 64 7.79 3.51 -13.59
CA ASP A 64 7.48 4.40 -14.71
C ASP A 64 8.63 5.36 -15.03
N GLN A 65 9.21 6.00 -14.01
CA GLN A 65 10.39 6.85 -14.18
C GLN A 65 11.58 6.07 -14.74
N THR A 66 11.81 4.85 -14.25
CA THR A 66 12.89 3.97 -14.73
C THR A 66 12.67 3.59 -16.20
N ARG A 67 11.43 3.32 -16.60
CA ARG A 67 11.09 3.02 -18.00
C ARG A 67 11.22 4.24 -18.91
N ASN A 68 10.89 5.42 -18.40
CA ASN A 68 10.92 6.67 -19.17
C ASN A 68 12.31 7.32 -19.17
N GLN A 69 13.26 6.83 -18.37
CA GLN A 69 14.66 7.21 -18.52
C GLN A 69 15.24 6.53 -19.76
N PRO A 70 15.60 7.27 -20.83
CA PRO A 70 16.40 6.70 -21.90
C PRO A 70 17.73 6.23 -21.31
N CYS A 71 18.20 5.06 -21.76
CA CYS A 71 19.53 4.54 -21.48
C CYS A 71 20.55 5.69 -21.56
N GLN A 72 21.06 6.14 -20.41
CA GLN A 72 22.20 7.05 -20.43
C GLN A 72 23.35 6.24 -21.03
N PRO A 73 23.89 6.62 -22.20
CA PRO A 73 25.04 5.92 -22.73
C PRO A 73 26.16 6.07 -21.70
N ALA A 74 26.77 4.94 -21.33
CA ALA A 74 27.95 4.93 -20.47
C ALA A 74 28.98 5.89 -21.07
N ALA A 75 29.29 6.97 -20.35
CA ALA A 75 30.26 7.96 -20.77
C ALA A 75 31.61 7.27 -21.06
N ALA A 76 32.13 7.48 -22.27
CA ALA A 76 33.43 7.00 -22.74
C ALA A 76 34.57 7.89 -22.23
#